data_AF-A0A9P0M7F9-F1
#
_entry.id   AF-A0A9P0M7F9-F1
#
_cell.length_a   1.000
_cell.length_b   1.000
_cell.length_c   1.000
_cell.angle_alpha   90.00
_cell.angle_beta   90.00
_cell.angle_gamma   90.00
#
_symmetry.space_group_name_H-M   'P 1'
#
loop_
_entity.id
_entity.type
_entity.pdbx_description
1 polymer ?
#
loop_
_entity_poly.entity_id
_entity_poly.type
_entity_poly.pdbx_seq_one_letter_code
_entity_poly.pdbx_strand_id
1 'polypeptide(L)'
;MASVYNLFHDAIHMEDSIVERYEQNNAVESRRHFAALKIQKHFRGFLTRNRIKRLHKYAILIQKTFRGWLARYHLPDRLHEYYDRLFLDHINKSAAKIQATWKGYSFRKYEVCIKDIREERALREKANEEMQMMLRLQRELMMGGIQAGTKPQNINLLENIIEVCIDRHHLLSTKQIRGVLSAPQHQELSELEKIIKTSTWTDYMRKLRKVRF
;
A
#
# COMPACT_ATOMS: atom_id res chain seq x y z
N MET A 1 62.08 -40.74 86.10
CA MET A 1 61.32 -41.69 85.22
C MET A 1 60.31 -41.00 84.30
N ALA A 2 59.68 -39.88 84.68
CA ALA A 2 58.69 -39.20 83.82
C ALA A 2 59.25 -38.72 82.46
N SER A 3 60.50 -38.25 82.40
CA SER A 3 61.12 -37.74 81.16
C SER A 3 61.33 -38.79 80.06
N VAL A 4 61.67 -40.03 80.43
CA VAL A 4 61.89 -41.11 79.46
C VAL A 4 60.55 -41.64 78.93
N TYR A 5 59.54 -41.73 79.79
CA TYR A 5 58.17 -42.09 79.38
C TYR A 5 57.60 -41.09 78.37
N ASN A 6 57.81 -39.79 78.59
CA ASN A 6 57.38 -38.75 77.64
C ASN A 6 58.10 -38.89 76.29
N LEU A 7 59.40 -39.19 76.28
CA LEU A 7 60.14 -39.43 75.03
C LEU A 7 59.60 -40.63 74.23
N PHE A 8 59.25 -41.73 74.91
CA PHE A 8 58.66 -42.90 74.24
C PHE A 8 57.21 -42.64 73.80
N HIS A 9 56.42 -41.92 74.61
CA HIS A 9 55.06 -41.53 74.28
C HIS A 9 55.02 -40.56 73.08
N ASP A 10 55.91 -39.57 73.06
CA ASP A 10 56.11 -38.64 71.95
C ASP A 10 56.58 -39.37 70.70
N ALA A 11 57.46 -40.37 70.82
CA ALA A 11 57.90 -41.19 69.69
C ALA A 11 56.77 -42.04 69.08
N ILE A 12 55.86 -42.57 69.91
CA ILE A 12 54.68 -43.33 69.45
C ILE A 12 53.70 -42.42 68.68
N HIS A 13 53.49 -41.18 69.13
CA HIS A 13 52.59 -40.23 68.47
C HIS A 13 53.27 -39.36 67.39
N MET A 14 54.59 -39.53 67.20
CA MET A 14 55.36 -38.76 66.24
C MET A 14 54.89 -39.02 64.81
N GLU A 15 54.60 -40.27 64.45
CA GLU A 15 54.12 -40.65 63.12
C GLU A 15 52.78 -39.99 62.78
N ASP A 16 51.81 -40.08 63.69
CA ASP A 16 50.49 -39.46 63.54
C ASP A 16 50.60 -37.93 63.40
N SER A 17 51.45 -37.29 64.23
CA SER A 17 51.66 -35.84 64.17
C SER A 17 52.31 -35.37 62.85
N ILE A 18 53.18 -36.20 62.26
CA ILE A 18 53.79 -35.92 60.96
C ILE A 18 52.73 -35.99 59.87
N VAL A 19 51.89 -37.03 59.86
CA VAL A 19 50.79 -37.18 58.89
C VAL A 19 49.83 -36.01 58.99
N GLU A 20 49.38 -35.65 60.20
CA GLU A 20 48.48 -34.52 60.41
C GLU A 20 49.08 -33.21 59.88
N ARG A 21 50.37 -32.96 60.15
CA ARG A 21 51.07 -31.77 59.64
C ARG A 21 51.16 -31.75 58.12
N TYR A 22 51.37 -32.89 57.46
CA TYR A 22 51.35 -32.99 55.99
C TYR A 22 49.96 -32.70 55.43
N GLU A 23 48.90 -33.23 56.04
CA GLU A 23 47.52 -32.96 55.62
C GLU A 23 47.16 -31.49 55.78
N GLN A 24 47.53 -30.86 56.90
CA GLN A 24 47.34 -29.43 57.13
C GLN A 24 48.08 -28.58 56.09
N ASN A 25 49.34 -28.91 55.79
CA ASN A 25 50.12 -28.22 54.75
C ASN A 25 49.48 -28.38 53.36
N ASN A 26 49.05 -29.59 53.00
CA ASN A 26 48.35 -29.85 51.73
C ASN A 26 47.03 -29.07 51.62
N ALA A 27 46.28 -28.95 52.72
CA ALA A 27 45.07 -28.15 52.77
C ALA A 27 45.35 -26.65 52.58
N VAL A 28 46.42 -26.14 53.19
CA VAL A 28 46.87 -24.74 53.02
C VAL A 28 47.29 -24.48 51.57
N GLU A 29 48.10 -25.35 50.97
CA GLU A 29 48.52 -25.22 49.58
C GLU A 29 47.35 -25.31 48.60
N SER A 30 46.39 -26.21 48.85
CA SER A 30 45.15 -26.29 48.08
C SER A 30 44.35 -24.98 48.17
N ARG A 31 44.19 -24.40 49.36
CA ARG A 31 43.51 -23.10 49.55
C ARG A 31 44.22 -21.97 48.81
N ARG A 32 45.56 -21.92 48.87
CA ARG A 32 46.37 -20.94 48.14
C ARG A 32 46.20 -21.08 46.63
N HIS A 33 46.22 -22.32 46.13
CA HIS A 33 45.99 -22.61 44.72
C HIS A 33 44.61 -22.13 44.25
N PHE A 34 43.55 -22.44 44.99
CA PHE A 34 42.19 -21.97 44.66
C PHE A 34 42.06 -20.44 44.71
N ALA A 35 42.69 -19.78 45.69
CA ALA A 35 42.72 -18.33 45.76
C ALA A 35 43.44 -17.72 44.54
N ALA A 36 44.60 -18.28 44.16
CA ALA A 36 45.33 -17.87 42.97
C ALA A 36 44.49 -18.06 41.69
N LEU A 37 43.80 -19.20 41.52
CA LEU A 37 42.91 -19.43 40.39
C LEU A 37 41.77 -18.41 40.32
N LYS A 38 41.16 -18.05 41.47
CA LYS A 38 40.12 -17.00 41.52
C LYS A 38 40.66 -15.66 41.05
N ILE A 39 41.82 -15.24 41.55
CA ILE A 39 42.46 -13.97 41.15
C ILE A 39 42.76 -13.99 39.65
N GLN A 40 43.39 -15.05 39.16
CA GLN A 40 43.74 -15.19 37.75
C GLN A 40 42.51 -15.17 36.84
N LYS A 41 41.44 -15.88 37.21
CA LYS A 41 40.16 -15.88 36.48
C LYS A 41 39.60 -14.46 36.37
N HIS A 42 39.54 -13.73 37.48
CA HIS A 42 39.04 -12.35 37.48
C HIS A 42 39.91 -11.42 36.64
N PHE A 43 41.23 -11.54 36.76
CA PHE A 43 42.18 -10.73 36.01
C PHE A 43 42.09 -10.97 34.50
N ARG A 44 42.07 -12.23 34.05
CA ARG A 44 41.86 -12.59 32.63
C ARG A 44 40.53 -12.04 32.10
N GLY A 45 39.47 -12.14 32.90
CA GLY A 45 38.17 -11.56 32.57
C GLY A 45 38.21 -10.02 32.45
N PHE A 46 38.90 -9.35 33.36
CA PHE A 46 39.09 -7.89 33.33
C PHE A 46 39.83 -7.43 32.07
N LEU A 47 40.96 -8.07 31.75
CA LEU A 47 41.73 -7.77 30.53
C LEU A 47 40.89 -7.94 29.27
N THR A 48 40.15 -9.05 29.18
CA THR A 48 39.30 -9.36 28.02
C THR A 48 38.20 -8.32 27.85
N ARG A 49 37.47 -7.97 28.93
CA ARG A 49 36.43 -6.95 28.88
C ARG A 49 36.98 -5.58 28.49
N ASN A 50 38.14 -5.19 29.01
CA ASN A 50 38.77 -3.92 28.64
C ASN A 50 39.21 -3.89 27.18
N ARG A 51 39.76 -5.01 26.67
CA ARG A 51 40.10 -5.14 25.25
C ARG A 51 38.87 -4.97 24.37
N ILE A 52 37.77 -5.67 24.67
CA ILE A 52 36.52 -5.55 23.92
C ILE A 52 35.97 -4.12 23.96
N LYS A 53 35.91 -3.50 25.15
CA LYS A 53 35.48 -2.09 25.29
C LYS A 53 36.28 -1.15 24.39
N ARG A 54 37.61 -1.33 24.34
CA ARG A 54 38.48 -0.52 23.49
C ARG A 54 38.22 -0.76 22.00
N LEU A 55 38.08 -2.03 21.59
CA LEU A 55 37.75 -2.38 20.20
C LEU A 55 36.40 -1.79 19.77
N HIS A 56 35.37 -1.89 20.62
CA HIS A 56 34.07 -1.28 20.37
C HIS A 56 34.17 0.23 20.20
N LYS A 57 34.95 0.92 21.05
CA LYS A 57 35.16 2.38 20.92
C LYS A 57 35.75 2.74 19.55
N TYR A 58 36.75 2.00 19.09
CA TYR A 58 37.36 2.25 17.77
C TYR A 58 36.40 1.90 16.62
N ALA A 59 35.69 0.78 16.72
CA ALA A 59 34.69 0.40 15.72
C ALA A 59 33.61 1.48 15.58
N ILE A 60 33.06 1.98 16.70
CA ILE A 60 32.07 3.05 16.71
C ILE A 60 32.65 4.33 16.08
N LEU A 61 33.91 4.67 16.37
CA LEU A 61 34.58 5.83 15.77
C LEU A 61 34.67 5.72 14.25
N ILE A 62 35.12 4.57 13.73
CA ILE A 62 35.19 4.33 12.28
C ILE A 62 33.80 4.38 11.66
N GLN A 63 32.84 3.68 12.27
CA GLN A 63 31.49 3.62 11.73
C GLN A 63 30.80 4.99 11.71
N LYS A 64 30.89 5.79 12.79
CA LYS A 64 30.26 7.12 12.84
C LYS A 64 30.91 8.09 11.85
N THR A 65 32.24 8.03 11.70
CA THR A 65 32.97 8.90 10.77
C THR A 65 32.64 8.54 9.33
N PHE A 66 32.60 7.24 9.00
CA PHE A 66 32.20 6.76 7.68
C PHE A 66 30.77 7.12 7.32
N ARG A 67 29.79 6.90 8.23
CA ARG A 67 28.39 7.31 8.00
C ARG A 67 28.27 8.82 7.76
N GLY A 68 29.01 9.62 8.53
CA GLY A 68 29.05 11.07 8.33
C GLY A 68 29.67 11.48 6.99
N TRP A 69 30.74 10.81 6.56
CA TRP A 69 31.34 11.03 5.24
C TRP A 69 30.38 10.66 4.11
N LEU A 70 29.73 9.50 4.19
CA LEU A 70 28.76 9.03 3.21
C LEU A 70 27.62 10.04 3.01
N ALA A 71 27.09 10.57 4.12
CA ALA A 71 26.08 11.62 4.08
C ALA A 71 26.61 12.88 3.39
N ARG A 72 27.79 13.38 3.77
CA ARG A 72 28.37 14.59 3.14
C ARG A 72 28.70 14.40 1.66
N TYR A 73 29.06 13.18 1.26
CA TYR A 73 29.40 12.87 -0.12
C TYR A 73 28.15 12.80 -1.01
N HIS A 74 27.09 12.10 -0.57
CA HIS A 74 25.90 11.89 -1.41
C HIS A 74 24.78 12.92 -1.23
N LEU A 75 24.72 13.64 -0.10
CA LEU A 75 23.66 14.59 0.16
C LEU A 75 23.62 15.75 -0.86
N PRO A 76 24.75 16.34 -1.30
CA PRO A 76 24.74 17.39 -2.31
C PRO A 76 24.07 16.95 -3.61
N ASP A 77 24.43 15.78 -4.14
CA ASP A 77 23.85 15.24 -5.38
C ASP A 77 22.35 15.00 -5.23
N ARG A 78 21.92 14.42 -4.12
CA ARG A 78 20.49 14.20 -3.83
C ARG A 78 19.71 15.50 -3.68
N LEU A 79 20.31 16.52 -3.07
CA LEU A 79 19.69 17.84 -2.94
C LEU A 79 19.58 18.52 -4.31
N HIS A 80 20.63 18.45 -5.13
CA HIS A 80 20.60 18.99 -6.48
C HIS A 80 19.47 18.35 -7.31
N GLU A 81 19.41 17.02 -7.34
CA GLU A 81 18.34 16.29 -8.05
C GLU A 81 16.94 16.65 -7.51
N TYR A 82 16.82 16.87 -6.20
CA TYR A 82 15.56 17.31 -5.59
C TYR A 82 15.16 18.71 -6.07
N TYR A 83 16.07 19.67 -6.07
CA TYR A 83 15.79 21.02 -6.53
C TYR A 83 15.55 21.10 -8.03
N ASP A 84 16.29 20.35 -8.84
CA ASP A 84 16.07 20.24 -10.29
C ASP A 84 14.65 19.73 -10.60
N ARG A 85 14.20 18.71 -9.87
CA ARG A 85 12.85 18.17 -10.02
C ARG A 85 11.79 19.21 -9.67
N LEU A 86 11.96 19.95 -8.59
CA LEU A 86 11.04 21.02 -8.19
C LEU A 86 10.98 22.14 -9.22
N PHE A 87 12.14 22.55 -9.72
CA PHE A 87 12.26 23.58 -10.75
C PHE A 87 11.58 23.16 -12.06
N LEU A 88 11.87 21.93 -12.52
CA LEU A 88 11.25 21.37 -13.72
C LEU A 88 9.73 21.24 -13.58
N ASP A 89 9.22 20.78 -12.44
CA ASP A 89 7.77 20.72 -12.18
C ASP A 89 7.12 22.11 -12.25
N HIS A 90 7.75 23.13 -11.65
CA HIS A 90 7.27 24.50 -11.72
C HIS A 90 7.23 25.04 -13.15
N ILE A 91 8.31 24.84 -13.91
CA ILE A 91 8.37 25.26 -15.32
C ILE A 91 7.33 24.51 -16.14
N ASN A 92 7.20 23.19 -15.97
CA ASN A 92 6.24 22.40 -16.72
C ASN A 92 4.80 22.83 -16.45
N LYS A 93 4.45 23.13 -15.19
CA LYS A 93 3.13 23.67 -14.83
C LYS A 93 2.87 25.03 -15.49
N SER A 94 3.87 25.91 -15.48
CA SER A 94 3.77 27.22 -16.13
C SER A 94 3.65 27.10 -17.64
N ALA A 95 4.47 26.25 -18.27
CA ALA A 95 4.43 25.96 -19.69
C ALA A 95 3.07 25.36 -20.10
N ALA A 96 2.52 24.43 -19.32
CA ALA A 96 1.21 23.84 -19.58
C ALA A 96 0.09 24.90 -19.61
N LYS A 97 0.13 25.91 -18.72
CA LYS A 97 -0.83 27.02 -18.73
C LYS A 97 -0.73 27.85 -20.01
N ILE A 98 0.50 28.20 -20.41
CA ILE A 98 0.76 28.96 -21.64
C ILE A 98 0.27 28.18 -22.85
N GLN A 99 0.65 26.90 -22.94
CA GLN A 99 0.25 26.01 -24.02
C GLN A 99 -1.26 25.82 -24.10
N ALA A 100 -1.95 25.62 -22.97
CA ALA A 100 -3.41 25.48 -22.93
C ALA A 100 -4.10 26.76 -23.42
N THR A 101 -3.60 27.93 -22.99
CA THR A 101 -4.12 29.24 -23.41
C THR A 101 -3.96 29.42 -24.92
N TRP A 102 -2.76 29.14 -25.45
CA TRP A 102 -2.48 29.22 -26.87
C TRP A 102 -3.34 28.27 -27.71
N LYS A 103 -3.42 26.99 -27.32
CA LYS A 103 -4.24 26.00 -28.02
C LYS A 103 -5.71 26.44 -28.07
N GLY A 104 -6.24 26.95 -26.96
CA GLY A 104 -7.60 27.48 -26.90
C GLY A 104 -7.80 28.69 -27.81
N TYR A 105 -6.85 29.63 -27.85
CA TYR A 105 -6.89 30.77 -28.77
C TYR A 105 -6.83 30.32 -30.23
N SER A 106 -5.87 29.47 -30.58
CA SER A 106 -5.67 28.97 -31.94
C SER A 106 -6.92 28.30 -32.48
N PHE A 107 -7.54 27.42 -31.68
CA PHE A 107 -8.78 26.73 -32.07
C PHE A 107 -9.93 27.71 -32.34
N ARG A 108 -10.14 28.70 -31.46
CA ARG A 108 -11.20 29.72 -31.63
C ARG A 108 -10.97 30.67 -32.80
N LYS A 109 -9.72 30.84 -33.24
CA LYS A 109 -9.37 31.77 -34.32
C LYS A 109 -9.37 31.09 -35.68
N TYR A 110 -8.85 29.86 -35.76
CA TYR A 110 -8.54 29.22 -37.05
C TYR A 110 -9.42 28.01 -37.38
N GLU A 111 -9.93 27.28 -36.38
CA GLU A 111 -10.66 26.02 -36.62
C GLU A 111 -12.17 26.18 -36.45
N VAL A 112 -12.62 26.96 -35.47
CA VAL A 112 -14.03 27.01 -35.06
C VAL A 112 -14.49 28.44 -34.78
N CYS A 113 -15.54 28.85 -35.51
CA CYS A 113 -16.30 30.04 -35.17
C CYS A 113 -17.27 29.75 -34.01
N ILE A 114 -17.10 30.44 -32.88
CA ILE A 114 -17.96 30.26 -31.70
C ILE A 114 -19.42 30.62 -32.00
N LYS A 115 -19.68 31.56 -32.92
CA LYS A 115 -21.04 31.95 -33.28
C LYS A 115 -21.79 30.79 -33.91
N ASP A 116 -21.17 30.15 -34.89
CA ASP A 116 -21.74 29.02 -35.64
C ASP A 116 -22.08 27.85 -34.71
N ILE A 117 -21.20 27.52 -33.75
CA ILE A 117 -21.49 26.48 -32.74
C ILE A 117 -22.69 26.84 -31.86
N ARG A 118 -22.82 28.12 -31.46
CA ARG A 118 -23.94 28.55 -30.60
C ARG A 118 -25.26 28.50 -31.35
N GLU A 119 -25.26 28.93 -32.61
CA GLU A 119 -26.43 28.86 -33.49
C GLU A 119 -26.84 27.41 -33.74
N GLU A 120 -25.89 26.54 -34.07
CA GLU A 120 -26.16 25.12 -34.31
C GLU A 120 -26.68 24.41 -33.05
N ARG A 121 -26.19 24.77 -31.86
CA ARG A 121 -26.75 24.26 -30.59
C ARG A 121 -28.19 24.72 -30.37
N ALA A 122 -28.48 26.01 -30.57
CA ALA A 122 -29.83 26.54 -30.40
C ALA A 122 -30.84 25.88 -31.35
N LEU A 123 -30.44 25.63 -32.60
CA LEU A 123 -31.23 24.89 -33.56
C LEU A 123 -31.51 23.45 -33.10
N ARG A 124 -30.49 22.75 -32.59
CA ARG A 124 -30.66 21.39 -32.03
C ARG A 124 -31.58 21.36 -30.81
N GLU A 125 -31.49 22.34 -29.92
CA GLU A 125 -32.37 22.43 -28.75
C GLU A 125 -33.83 22.60 -29.18
N LYS A 126 -34.10 23.49 -30.14
CA LYS A 126 -35.45 23.70 -30.68
C LYS A 126 -36.00 22.45 -31.37
N ALA A 127 -35.19 21.79 -32.19
CA ALA A 127 -35.57 20.54 -32.84
C ALA A 127 -35.86 19.41 -31.83
N ASN A 128 -35.12 19.37 -30.71
CA ASN A 128 -35.39 18.41 -29.63
C ASN A 128 -36.72 18.69 -28.91
N GLU A 129 -37.05 19.95 -28.67
CA GLU A 129 -38.34 20.33 -28.08
C GLU A 129 -39.51 19.94 -29.00
N GLU A 130 -39.39 20.22 -30.29
CA GLU A 130 -40.36 19.82 -31.32
C GLU A 130 -40.53 18.30 -31.36
N MET A 131 -39.43 17.54 -31.35
CA MET A 131 -39.46 16.08 -31.30
C MET A 131 -40.16 15.56 -30.04
N GLN A 132 -39.89 16.15 -28.87
CA GLN A 132 -40.57 15.75 -27.63
C GLN A 132 -42.07 16.05 -27.68
N MET A 133 -42.46 17.17 -28.27
CA MET A 133 -43.87 17.53 -28.43
C MET A 133 -44.57 16.57 -29.40
N MET A 134 -43.95 16.24 -30.53
CA MET A 134 -44.46 15.24 -31.47
C MET A 134 -44.62 13.87 -30.84
N LEU A 135 -43.66 13.42 -30.03
CA LEU A 135 -43.74 12.14 -29.29
C LEU A 135 -44.88 12.14 -28.26
N ARG A 136 -45.12 13.26 -27.56
CA ARG A 136 -46.25 13.40 -26.64
C ARG A 136 -47.58 13.32 -27.38
N LEU A 137 -47.71 14.05 -28.49
CA LEU A 137 -48.93 14.13 -29.28
C LEU A 137 -49.25 12.77 -29.94
N GLN A 138 -48.23 12.06 -30.44
CA GLN A 138 -48.37 10.69 -30.93
C GLN A 138 -48.82 9.74 -29.81
N ARG A 139 -48.28 9.86 -28.60
CA ARG A 139 -48.73 9.07 -27.44
C ARG A 139 -50.20 9.35 -27.10
N GLU A 140 -50.62 10.60 -27.10
CA GLU A 140 -52.02 10.99 -26.85
C GLU A 140 -52.96 10.47 -27.94
N LEU A 141 -52.58 10.54 -29.21
CA LEU A 141 -53.36 9.96 -30.32
C LEU A 141 -53.48 8.43 -30.22
N MET A 142 -52.39 7.74 -29.87
CA MET A 142 -52.38 6.29 -29.64
C MET A 142 -53.20 5.88 -28.39
N MET A 143 -53.34 6.77 -27.42
CA MET A 143 -54.22 6.58 -26.25
C MET A 143 -55.68 6.95 -26.55
N GLY A 144 -55.91 7.88 -27.49
CA GLY A 144 -57.23 8.36 -27.92
C GLY A 144 -57.92 7.46 -28.95
N GLY A 145 -57.20 6.52 -29.57
CA GLY A 145 -57.76 5.52 -30.46
C GLY A 145 -57.26 4.11 -30.11
N ILE A 146 -58.05 3.36 -29.32
CA ILE A 146 -58.19 1.87 -29.29
C ILE A 146 -59.33 1.58 -28.30
N GLN A 147 -60.58 1.49 -28.79
CA GLN A 147 -61.29 0.22 -28.93
C GLN A 147 -60.39 -1.02 -28.94
N ALA A 148 -60.67 -1.91 -27.97
CA ALA A 148 -60.25 -3.30 -27.89
C ALA A 148 -59.99 -3.96 -29.26
N GLY A 149 -58.77 -4.43 -29.49
CA GLY A 149 -58.53 -5.34 -30.61
C GLY A 149 -57.11 -5.37 -31.16
N THR A 150 -56.12 -5.71 -30.34
CA THR A 150 -54.98 -6.61 -30.65
C THR A 150 -53.97 -6.46 -29.52
N LYS A 151 -53.84 -7.49 -28.67
CA LYS A 151 -52.64 -7.63 -27.86
C LYS A 151 -51.50 -7.96 -28.84
N PRO A 152 -50.51 -7.07 -29.05
CA PRO A 152 -49.34 -7.45 -29.83
C PRO A 152 -48.58 -8.52 -29.06
N GLN A 153 -47.90 -9.39 -29.79
CA GLN A 153 -47.12 -10.51 -29.29
C GLN A 153 -46.15 -10.06 -28.18
N ASN A 154 -46.57 -10.22 -26.91
CA ASN A 154 -45.82 -9.80 -25.73
C ASN A 154 -44.46 -10.51 -25.57
N ILE A 155 -44.25 -11.60 -26.31
CA ILE A 155 -43.02 -12.39 -26.27
C ILE A 155 -41.89 -11.63 -26.98
N ASN A 156 -42.17 -10.99 -28.12
CA ASN A 156 -41.15 -10.27 -28.91
C ASN A 156 -40.76 -8.92 -28.29
N LEU A 157 -41.65 -8.27 -27.52
CA LEU A 157 -41.35 -6.97 -26.91
C LEU A 157 -40.32 -7.12 -25.78
N LEU A 158 -40.48 -8.13 -24.93
CA LEU A 158 -39.52 -8.42 -23.87
C LEU A 158 -38.16 -8.84 -24.44
N GLU A 159 -38.16 -9.67 -25.49
CA GLU A 159 -36.93 -10.05 -26.21
C GLU A 159 -36.23 -8.83 -26.82
N ASN A 160 -36.96 -7.95 -27.51
CA ASN A 160 -36.40 -6.73 -28.09
C ASN A 160 -35.90 -5.75 -27.01
N ILE A 161 -36.61 -5.61 -25.89
CA ILE A 161 -36.15 -4.77 -24.76
C ILE A 161 -34.86 -5.34 -24.18
N ILE A 162 -34.79 -6.66 -23.98
CA ILE A 162 -33.58 -7.32 -23.50
C ILE A 162 -32.44 -7.09 -24.50
N GLU A 163 -32.64 -7.34 -25.79
CA GLU A 163 -31.61 -7.15 -26.84
C GLU A 163 -31.06 -5.72 -26.86
N VAL A 164 -31.93 -4.71 -26.85
CA VAL A 164 -31.52 -3.30 -26.80
C VAL A 164 -30.77 -2.97 -25.50
N CYS A 165 -31.18 -3.54 -24.37
CA CYS A 165 -30.50 -3.37 -23.10
C CYS A 165 -29.12 -4.04 -23.06
N ILE A 166 -28.94 -5.17 -23.77
CA ILE A 166 -27.66 -5.85 -23.95
C ILE A 166 -26.71 -4.99 -24.78
N ASP A 167 -27.17 -4.48 -25.93
CA ASP A 167 -26.37 -3.64 -26.83
C ASP A 167 -25.99 -2.31 -26.20
N ARG A 168 -26.92 -1.73 -25.44
CA ARG A 168 -26.76 -0.41 -24.82
C ARG A 168 -26.44 -0.46 -23.32
N HIS A 169 -25.89 -1.57 -22.84
CA HIS A 169 -25.56 -1.76 -21.42
C HIS A 169 -24.62 -0.69 -20.85
N HIS A 170 -23.82 -0.04 -21.69
CA HIS A 170 -22.96 1.09 -21.32
C HIS A 170 -23.73 2.36 -20.91
N LEU A 171 -25.04 2.43 -21.20
CA LEU A 171 -25.93 3.51 -20.79
C LEU A 171 -26.57 3.26 -19.42
N LEU A 172 -26.39 2.08 -18.83
CA LEU A 172 -26.91 1.71 -17.51
C LEU A 172 -25.98 2.19 -16.40
N SER A 173 -26.55 2.35 -15.21
CA SER A 173 -25.80 2.72 -14.02
C SER A 173 -24.81 1.64 -13.61
N THR A 174 -23.56 2.03 -13.45
CA THR A 174 -22.48 1.21 -12.91
C THR A 174 -22.26 1.55 -11.44
N LYS A 175 -21.45 0.75 -10.73
CA LYS A 175 -21.10 1.02 -9.32
C LYS A 175 -20.42 2.39 -9.10
N GLN A 176 -19.77 2.93 -10.13
CA GLN A 176 -18.97 4.15 -10.05
C GLN A 176 -19.64 5.35 -10.75
N ILE A 177 -20.40 5.11 -11.83
CA ILE A 177 -20.97 6.16 -12.69
C ILE A 177 -22.43 5.83 -12.96
N ARG A 178 -23.31 6.82 -12.76
CA ARG A 178 -24.75 6.69 -13.00
C ARG A 178 -25.07 6.62 -14.49
N GLY A 179 -26.06 5.80 -14.85
CA GLY A 179 -26.50 5.60 -16.22
C GLY A 179 -27.26 6.80 -16.76
N VAL A 180 -27.20 7.00 -18.08
CA VAL A 180 -27.91 8.09 -18.78
C VAL A 180 -29.44 7.90 -18.71
N LEU A 181 -29.89 6.65 -18.56
CA LEU A 181 -31.32 6.29 -18.50
C LEU A 181 -31.93 6.44 -17.09
N SER A 182 -31.12 6.74 -16.07
CA SER A 182 -31.61 6.98 -14.71
C SER A 182 -32.04 8.45 -14.57
N ALA A 183 -33.28 8.70 -14.13
CA ALA A 183 -33.76 10.08 -13.95
C ALA A 183 -32.94 10.84 -12.89
N PRO A 184 -32.51 12.09 -13.13
CA PRO A 184 -31.59 12.81 -12.23
C PRO A 184 -32.06 12.94 -10.78
N GLN A 185 -33.38 12.92 -10.56
CA GLN A 185 -34.04 13.32 -9.30
C GLN A 185 -34.42 12.15 -8.38
N HIS A 186 -34.37 10.89 -8.85
CA HIS A 186 -34.73 9.72 -8.04
C HIS A 186 -33.48 8.97 -7.57
N GLN A 187 -33.39 8.55 -6.31
CA GLN A 187 -32.30 7.71 -5.78
C GLN A 187 -32.41 6.25 -6.25
N GLU A 188 -33.57 5.84 -6.74
CA GLU A 188 -33.85 4.48 -7.14
C GLU A 188 -33.36 4.17 -8.56
N LEU A 189 -32.99 2.91 -8.77
CA LEU A 189 -32.71 2.36 -10.11
C LEU A 189 -33.97 2.45 -10.97
N SER A 190 -33.79 2.73 -12.26
CA SER A 190 -34.91 2.65 -13.21
C SER A 190 -35.48 1.23 -13.24
N GLU A 191 -36.78 1.07 -13.52
CA GLU A 191 -37.43 -0.25 -13.61
C GLU A 191 -36.69 -1.18 -14.61
N LEU A 192 -36.13 -0.63 -15.68
CA LEU A 192 -35.28 -1.36 -16.62
C LEU A 192 -33.98 -1.87 -15.96
N GLU A 193 -33.34 -1.03 -15.15
CA GLU A 193 -32.11 -1.40 -14.43
C GLU A 193 -32.39 -2.46 -13.36
N LYS A 194 -33.57 -2.44 -12.74
CA LYS A 194 -34.04 -3.48 -11.81
C LYS A 194 -34.19 -4.82 -12.53
N ILE A 195 -34.83 -4.84 -13.72
CA ILE A 195 -35.02 -6.05 -14.54
C ILE A 195 -33.69 -6.63 -15.04
N ILE A 196 -32.75 -5.79 -15.47
CA ILE A 196 -31.44 -6.27 -15.93
C ILE A 196 -30.62 -6.85 -14.75
N LYS A 197 -30.74 -6.26 -13.56
CA LYS A 197 -30.04 -6.73 -12.37
C LYS A 197 -30.56 -8.09 -11.86
N THR A 198 -31.83 -8.40 -12.10
CA THR A 198 -32.39 -9.73 -11.81
C THR A 198 -32.03 -10.77 -12.87
N SER A 199 -31.66 -10.33 -14.09
CA SER A 199 -31.17 -11.22 -15.13
C SER A 199 -29.72 -11.68 -14.86
N THR A 200 -29.35 -12.87 -15.36
CA THR A 200 -27.98 -13.44 -15.23
C THR A 200 -26.97 -12.78 -16.18
N TRP A 201 -27.04 -11.46 -16.33
CA TRP A 201 -26.21 -10.64 -17.22
C TRP A 201 -24.70 -10.91 -17.05
N THR A 202 -24.25 -11.00 -15.80
CA THR A 202 -22.85 -11.26 -15.46
C THR A 202 -22.36 -12.61 -15.99
N ASP A 203 -23.24 -13.61 -16.00
CA ASP A 203 -22.94 -14.96 -16.47
C ASP A 203 -22.98 -15.03 -18.00
N TYR A 204 -23.91 -14.31 -18.64
CA TYR A 204 -23.97 -14.14 -20.10
C TYR A 204 -22.68 -13.47 -20.64
N MET A 205 -22.25 -12.35 -20.05
CA MET A 205 -21.01 -11.66 -20.46
C MET A 205 -19.77 -12.53 -20.22
N ARG A 206 -19.76 -13.34 -19.15
CA ARG A 206 -18.68 -14.30 -18.88
C ARG A 206 -18.66 -15.44 -19.90
N LYS A 207 -19.81 -15.88 -20.41
CA LYS A 207 -19.93 -16.87 -21.49
C LYS A 207 -19.49 -16.29 -22.84
N LEU A 208 -19.94 -15.08 -23.21
CA LEU A 208 -19.51 -14.40 -24.45
C LEU A 208 -17.99 -14.24 -24.54
N ARG A 209 -17.34 -13.90 -23.41
CA ARG A 209 -15.88 -13.78 -23.34
C ARG A 209 -15.16 -15.12 -23.58
N LYS A 210 -15.82 -16.26 -23.36
CA LYS A 210 -15.28 -17.61 -23.65
C LYS A 210 -15.49 -18.05 -25.11
N VAL A 211 -16.45 -17.49 -25.83
CA VAL A 211 -16.75 -17.83 -27.24
C VAL A 211 -15.83 -17.08 -28.23
N ARG A 212 -15.17 -16.01 -27.78
CA ARG A 212 -14.27 -15.19 -28.59
C ARG A 212 -12.80 -15.67 -28.62
N PHE A 213 -12.52 -16.90 -28.17
CA PHE A 213 -11.21 -17.55 -28.24
C PHE A 213 -11.34 -18.96 -28.81
#